data_AF-A0A957VP05-F1
#
_entry.id   AF-A0A957VP05-F1
#
_cell.length_a   1.000
_cell.length_b   1.000
_cell.length_c   1.000
_cell.angle_alpha   90.00
_cell.angle_beta   90.00
_cell.angle_gamma   90.00
#
_symmetry.space_group_name_H-M   'P 1'
#
loop_
_entity.id
_entity.type
_entity.pdbx_description
1 polymer ?
#
loop_
_entity_poly.entity_id
_entity_poly.type
_entity_poly.pdbx_seq_one_letter_code
_entity_poly.pdbx_strand_id
1 'polypeptide(L)'
;THPSLNFMVERYAGYGGCNWFLGVYGVDGPSMRLEAPAMTVGGCTDAALIDQEATFTSLLWNVTRYTLDGDKLLLYTAEDQLGMTMTPLEPLAFEGSIWEMQFISTQPAYWQPLIPGTHINAIFDGEQMTGFAGCNDYTAHYTRTDNEFTITDVTATEKSCDSPDGVMDQETAYLEMLANVGHIVKAARTFQLQDADGAPMMLYHGEEGQ
;
A
#
# COMPACT_ATOMS: atom_id res chain seq x y z
N THR A 1 -12.56 1.98 12.09
CA THR A 1 -11.24 1.63 11.52
C THR A 1 -10.21 2.57 12.11
N HIS A 2 -9.04 2.05 12.50
CA HIS A 2 -7.97 2.88 13.08
C HIS A 2 -7.01 3.37 11.99
N PRO A 3 -6.50 4.62 12.08
CA PRO A 3 -5.45 5.06 11.19
C PRO A 3 -4.21 4.18 11.33
N SER A 4 -3.49 4.00 10.22
CA SER A 4 -2.27 3.22 10.17
C SER A 4 -1.15 4.00 9.48
N LEU A 5 0.08 3.66 9.82
CA LEU A 5 1.29 4.21 9.21
C LEU A 5 2.33 3.11 9.13
N ASN A 6 2.81 2.85 7.93
CA ASN A 6 3.81 1.84 7.62
C ASN A 6 4.95 2.53 6.86
N PHE A 7 6.18 2.13 7.18
CA PHE A 7 7.39 2.60 6.51
C PHE A 7 7.95 1.46 5.67
N MET A 8 8.19 1.73 4.40
CA MET A 8 8.82 0.86 3.41
C MET A 8 10.15 1.49 2.96
N VAL A 9 10.77 0.95 1.91
CA VAL A 9 11.95 1.56 1.31
C VAL A 9 11.57 2.94 0.73
N GLU A 10 12.10 4.00 1.35
CA GLU A 10 11.92 5.43 0.98
C GLU A 10 10.47 5.94 0.94
N ARG A 11 9.49 5.07 1.20
CA ARG A 11 8.06 5.32 1.09
C ARG A 11 7.38 5.11 2.44
N TYR A 12 6.43 5.98 2.76
CA TYR A 12 5.51 5.75 3.87
C TYR A 12 4.10 5.63 3.31
N ALA A 13 3.29 4.77 3.93
CA ALA A 13 1.92 4.56 3.49
C ALA A 13 1.02 4.18 4.65
N GLY A 14 -0.26 4.37 4.47
CA GLY A 14 -1.22 3.96 5.47
C GLY A 14 -2.62 4.44 5.16
N TYR A 15 -3.49 4.21 6.15
CA TYR A 15 -4.89 4.57 6.10
C TYR A 15 -5.15 5.72 7.06
N GLY A 16 -5.75 6.81 6.58
CA GLY A 16 -6.07 7.98 7.40
C GLY A 16 -7.39 7.85 8.18
N GLY A 17 -8.26 6.93 7.78
CA GLY A 17 -9.62 6.81 8.33
C GLY A 17 -10.71 6.80 7.26
N CYS A 18 -10.47 7.48 6.13
CA CYS A 18 -11.28 7.35 4.92
C CYS A 18 -10.40 7.02 3.71
N ASN A 19 -9.25 7.69 3.57
CA ASN A 19 -8.34 7.55 2.45
C ASN A 19 -7.08 6.77 2.79
N TRP A 20 -6.58 6.06 1.79
CA TRP A 20 -5.20 5.60 1.76
C TRP A 20 -4.30 6.72 1.29
N PHE A 21 -3.07 6.74 1.82
CA PHE A 21 -2.03 7.66 1.40
C PHE A 21 -0.71 6.92 1.16
N LEU A 22 0.10 7.45 0.25
CA LEU A 22 1.43 6.97 -0.08
C LEU A 22 2.33 8.17 -0.39
N GLY A 23 3.39 8.35 0.39
CA GLY A 23 4.35 9.43 0.17
C GLY A 23 5.78 8.97 0.31
N VAL A 24 6.70 9.92 0.14
CA VAL A 24 8.14 9.74 0.37
C VAL A 24 8.48 10.24 1.77
N TYR A 25 9.39 9.57 2.45
CA TYR A 25 9.92 10.06 3.73
C TYR A 25 11.44 10.13 3.72
N GLY A 26 11.97 11.07 4.49
CA GLY A 26 13.39 11.20 4.77
C GLY A 26 13.66 11.12 6.26
N VAL A 27 14.76 10.45 6.62
CA VAL A 27 15.28 10.39 8.00
C VAL A 27 16.73 10.84 8.00
N ASP A 28 17.06 11.75 8.92
CA ASP A 28 18.42 12.18 9.23
C ASP A 28 18.63 12.25 10.75
N GLY A 29 19.29 11.22 11.29
CA GLY A 29 19.39 11.00 12.72
C GLY A 29 17.99 10.90 13.36
N PRO A 30 17.65 11.74 14.36
CA PRO A 30 16.32 11.75 14.97
C PRO A 30 15.28 12.54 14.15
N SER A 31 15.71 13.25 13.11
CA SER A 31 14.83 14.08 12.29
C SER A 31 14.10 13.18 11.30
N MET A 32 12.80 13.39 11.16
CA MET A 32 11.96 12.72 10.17
C MET A 32 11.13 13.76 9.45
N ARG A 33 11.05 13.65 8.13
CA ARG A 33 10.16 14.45 7.30
C ARG A 33 9.33 13.54 6.41
N LEU A 34 8.03 13.78 6.40
CA LEU A 34 7.09 13.12 5.50
C LEU A 34 6.68 14.11 4.42
N GLU A 35 6.95 13.78 3.16
CA GLU A 35 6.53 14.60 2.03
C GLU A 35 5.02 14.44 1.79
N ALA A 36 4.42 15.44 1.14
CA ALA A 36 3.01 15.40 0.79
C ALA A 36 2.71 14.12 -0.05
N PRO A 37 1.76 13.28 0.38
CA PRO A 37 1.53 11.99 -0.25
C PRO A 37 0.56 12.10 -1.43
N ALA A 38 0.59 11.09 -2.30
CA ALA A 38 -0.56 10.72 -3.10
C ALA A 38 -1.65 10.15 -2.18
N MET A 39 -2.92 10.40 -2.51
CA MET A 39 -4.05 9.94 -1.70
C MET A 39 -5.14 9.35 -2.61
N THR A 40 -5.85 8.36 -2.10
CA THR A 40 -7.12 7.94 -2.72
C THR A 40 -8.16 9.05 -2.56
N VAL A 41 -9.20 9.03 -3.39
CA VAL A 41 -10.38 9.88 -3.21
C VAL A 41 -11.53 9.00 -2.71
N GLY A 42 -11.66 8.94 -1.40
CA GLY A 42 -12.66 8.19 -0.68
C GLY A 42 -13.96 8.98 -0.61
N GLY A 43 -15.08 8.30 -0.91
CA GLY A 43 -16.42 8.87 -0.83
C GLY A 43 -17.04 8.76 0.56
N CYS A 44 -16.27 8.86 1.64
CA CYS A 44 -16.82 8.68 2.99
C CYS A 44 -17.78 9.82 3.32
N THR A 45 -18.91 9.47 3.93
CA THR A 45 -19.95 10.42 4.36
C THR A 45 -20.02 10.58 5.87
N ASP A 46 -19.29 9.75 6.63
CA ASP A 46 -19.21 9.82 8.08
C ASP A 46 -18.29 10.96 8.52
N ALA A 47 -18.86 11.97 9.17
CA ALA A 47 -18.14 13.13 9.67
C ALA A 47 -17.03 12.75 10.66
N ALA A 48 -17.22 11.71 11.48
CA ALA A 48 -16.22 11.29 12.44
C ALA A 48 -14.97 10.69 11.75
N LEU A 49 -15.16 9.97 10.64
CA LEU A 49 -14.04 9.44 9.85
C LEU A 49 -13.29 10.56 9.12
N ILE A 50 -14.02 11.55 8.60
CA ILE A 50 -13.44 12.72 7.95
C ILE A 50 -12.60 13.54 8.96
N ASP A 51 -13.15 13.80 10.14
CA ASP A 51 -12.45 14.53 11.20
C ASP A 51 -11.22 13.77 11.72
N GLN A 52 -11.34 12.44 11.86
CA GLN A 52 -10.22 11.57 12.23
C GLN A 52 -9.08 11.69 11.21
N GLU A 53 -9.40 11.57 9.92
CA GLU A 53 -8.39 11.67 8.86
C GLU A 53 -7.74 13.04 8.82
N ALA A 54 -8.52 14.12 8.89
CA ALA A 54 -7.99 15.48 8.88
C ALA A 54 -7.03 15.73 10.06
N THR A 55 -7.39 15.24 11.25
CA THR A 55 -6.54 15.34 12.44
C THR A 55 -5.26 14.53 12.29
N PHE A 56 -5.39 13.27 11.87
CA PHE A 56 -4.26 12.35 11.72
C PHE A 56 -3.26 12.84 10.67
N THR A 57 -3.74 13.20 9.47
CA THR A 57 -2.88 13.70 8.38
C THR A 57 -2.23 15.04 8.70
N SER A 58 -2.94 15.95 9.38
CA SER A 58 -2.37 17.21 9.87
C SER A 58 -1.19 16.98 10.82
N LEU A 59 -1.33 16.08 11.80
CA LEU A 59 -0.23 15.74 12.70
C LEU A 59 0.92 15.07 11.93
N LEU A 60 0.59 14.12 11.05
CA LEU A 60 1.55 13.34 10.29
C LEU A 60 2.45 14.21 9.41
N TRP A 61 1.89 15.17 8.68
CA TRP A 61 2.66 16.04 7.79
C TRP A 61 3.42 17.16 8.49
N ASN A 62 3.14 17.38 9.78
CA ASN A 62 3.88 18.30 10.64
C ASN A 62 4.94 17.58 11.50
N VAL A 63 5.17 16.29 11.29
CA VAL A 63 6.25 15.56 11.96
C VAL A 63 7.60 16.15 11.55
N THR A 64 8.43 16.40 12.56
CA THR A 64 9.80 16.91 12.41
C THR A 64 10.84 15.98 13.04
N ARG A 65 10.43 15.20 14.06
CA ARG A 65 11.30 14.32 14.83
C ARG A 65 10.58 13.05 15.21
N TYR A 66 11.32 11.97 15.37
CA TYR A 66 10.82 10.73 15.92
C TYR A 66 11.73 10.20 17.04
N THR A 67 11.17 9.35 17.89
CA THR A 67 11.93 8.48 18.79
C THR A 67 11.28 7.10 18.86
N LEU A 68 12.06 6.11 19.26
CA LEU A 68 11.54 4.78 19.60
C LEU A 68 11.50 4.64 21.12
N ASP A 69 10.36 4.24 21.67
CA ASP A 69 10.18 3.89 23.08
C ASP A 69 9.72 2.43 23.17
N GLY A 70 10.67 1.53 23.41
CA GLY A 70 10.45 0.09 23.23
C GLY A 70 10.11 -0.24 21.78
N ASP A 71 8.91 -0.77 21.56
CA ASP A 71 8.37 -1.11 20.25
C ASP A 71 7.50 0.03 19.65
N LYS A 72 7.27 1.11 20.40
CA LYS A 72 6.43 2.22 19.96
C LYS A 72 7.25 3.26 19.20
N LEU A 73 6.63 3.81 18.15
CA LEU A 73 7.13 4.95 17.43
C LEU A 73 6.45 6.22 17.95
N LEU A 74 7.23 7.13 18.51
CA LEU A 74 6.76 8.43 19.00
C LEU A 74 7.11 9.49 17.95
N LEU A 75 6.11 10.23 17.50
CA LEU A 75 6.24 11.25 16.47
C LEU A 75 5.99 12.63 17.07
N TYR A 76 6.93 13.53 16.84
CA TYR A 76 6.94 14.87 17.39
C TYR A 76 6.78 15.90 16.29
N THR A 77 6.06 16.97 16.60
CA THR A 77 5.85 18.13 15.73
C THR A 77 6.75 19.29 16.13
N ALA A 78 6.45 20.51 15.66
CA ALA A 78 7.14 21.72 16.09
C ALA A 78 7.26 21.83 17.62
N GLU A 79 8.33 22.48 18.08
CA GLU A 79 8.62 22.74 19.50
C GLU A 79 8.73 21.46 20.36
N ASP A 80 9.11 20.33 19.75
CA ASP A 80 9.23 19.02 20.41
C ASP A 80 7.95 18.54 21.10
N GLN A 81 6.79 19.00 20.63
CA GLN A 81 5.50 18.49 21.10
C GLN A 81 5.29 17.06 20.61
N LEU A 82 5.02 16.12 21.52
CA LEU A 82 4.60 14.76 21.18
C LEU A 82 3.22 14.81 20.52
N GLY A 83 3.16 14.54 19.21
CA GLY A 83 1.92 14.58 18.43
C GLY A 83 1.23 13.23 18.35
N MET A 84 1.99 12.14 18.14
CA MET A 84 1.43 10.80 18.01
C MET A 84 2.32 9.75 18.70
N THR A 85 1.67 8.71 19.20
CA THR A 85 2.32 7.46 19.62
C THR A 85 1.71 6.33 18.79
N MET A 86 2.54 5.69 17.98
CA MET A 86 2.17 4.56 17.15
C MET A 86 2.59 3.28 17.86
N THR A 87 1.66 2.34 17.98
CA THR A 87 1.93 0.98 18.43
C THR A 87 2.05 0.06 17.23
N PRO A 88 2.97 -0.92 17.23
CA PRO A 88 3.06 -1.90 16.16
C PRO A 88 1.71 -2.61 15.93
N LEU A 89 1.36 -2.82 14.67
CA LEU A 89 0.25 -3.68 14.30
C LEU A 89 0.74 -5.13 14.24
N GLU A 90 -0.09 -6.05 14.72
CA GLU A 90 0.13 -7.48 14.53
C GLU A 90 0.16 -7.80 13.02
N PRO A 91 1.26 -8.41 12.53
CA PRO A 91 1.39 -8.78 11.13
C PRO A 91 0.32 -9.77 10.71
N LEU A 92 -0.13 -9.64 9.46
CA LEU A 92 -1.05 -10.60 8.87
C LEU A 92 -0.28 -11.77 8.26
N ALA A 93 -0.88 -12.97 8.28
CA ALA A 93 -0.34 -14.11 7.54
C ALA A 93 -0.26 -13.74 6.05
N PHE A 94 0.86 -14.06 5.39
CA PHE A 94 1.03 -13.72 3.98
C PHE A 94 0.11 -14.57 3.10
N GLU A 95 0.15 -15.89 3.29
CA GLU A 95 -0.73 -16.84 2.64
C GLU A 95 -2.09 -16.90 3.36
N GLY A 96 -3.15 -17.18 2.59
CA GLY A 96 -4.53 -17.29 3.10
C GLY A 96 -5.21 -15.96 3.46
N SER A 97 -4.52 -14.83 3.27
CA SER A 97 -5.07 -13.48 3.48
C SER A 97 -5.44 -12.82 2.16
N ILE A 98 -6.36 -11.84 2.23
CA ILE A 98 -6.72 -11.01 1.08
C ILE A 98 -5.89 -9.73 1.13
N TRP A 99 -5.16 -9.48 0.04
CA TRP A 99 -4.35 -8.28 -0.11
C TRP A 99 -4.95 -7.39 -1.19
N GLU A 100 -5.48 -6.24 -0.78
CA GLU A 100 -6.10 -5.24 -1.66
C GLU A 100 -5.06 -4.20 -2.10
N MET A 101 -4.90 -4.03 -3.41
CA MET A 101 -4.00 -3.03 -3.97
C MET A 101 -4.57 -1.63 -3.75
N GLN A 102 -3.71 -0.71 -3.31
CA GLN A 102 -4.09 0.68 -3.05
C GLN A 102 -3.46 1.64 -4.06
N PHE A 103 -2.23 1.36 -4.48
CA PHE A 103 -1.49 2.20 -5.41
C PHE A 103 -0.67 1.38 -6.39
N ILE A 104 -0.52 1.93 -7.59
CA ILE A 104 0.29 1.36 -8.68
C ILE A 104 1.15 2.46 -9.33
N SER A 105 2.33 2.08 -9.81
CA SER A 105 3.30 2.95 -10.47
C SER A 105 3.78 2.33 -11.78
N THR A 106 3.13 2.67 -12.88
CA THR A 106 3.50 2.22 -14.24
C THR A 106 4.69 2.98 -14.82
N GLN A 107 5.13 4.05 -14.15
CA GLN A 107 6.29 4.85 -14.49
C GLN A 107 7.07 5.14 -13.21
N PRO A 108 8.41 5.03 -13.21
CA PRO A 108 9.21 5.25 -12.02
C PRO A 108 8.85 6.54 -11.29
N ALA A 109 8.68 6.41 -9.98
CA ALA A 109 8.33 7.49 -9.04
C ALA A 109 6.94 8.13 -9.20
N TYR A 110 6.16 7.81 -10.24
CA TYR A 110 4.79 8.31 -10.42
C TYR A 110 3.77 7.27 -9.93
N TRP A 111 3.16 7.56 -8.78
CA TRP A 111 2.18 6.67 -8.13
C TRP A 111 0.78 7.21 -8.29
N GLN A 112 -0.15 6.30 -8.59
CA GLN A 112 -1.55 6.62 -8.75
C GLN A 112 -2.37 5.69 -7.86
N PRO A 113 -3.44 6.20 -7.22
CA PRO A 113 -4.45 5.35 -6.63
C PRO A 113 -5.20 4.60 -7.75
N LEU A 114 -5.92 3.54 -7.38
CA LEU A 114 -6.81 2.86 -8.33
C LEU A 114 -7.96 3.79 -8.78
N ILE A 115 -8.50 3.51 -9.96
CA ILE A 115 -9.71 4.15 -10.48
C ILE A 115 -10.84 3.98 -9.45
N PRO A 116 -11.51 5.07 -9.01
CA PRO A 116 -12.60 4.98 -8.05
C PRO A 116 -13.68 4.00 -8.48
N GLY A 117 -14.10 3.12 -7.55
CA GLY A 117 -15.09 2.08 -7.81
C GLY A 117 -14.52 0.78 -8.39
N THR A 118 -13.21 0.72 -8.66
CA THR A 118 -12.50 -0.54 -8.95
C THR A 118 -11.86 -1.11 -7.68
N HIS A 119 -11.56 -2.40 -7.70
CA HIS A 119 -10.71 -3.05 -6.70
C HIS A 119 -9.82 -4.06 -7.41
N ILE A 120 -8.63 -4.28 -6.87
CA ILE A 120 -7.66 -5.25 -7.37
C ILE A 120 -7.08 -5.96 -6.16
N ASN A 121 -7.10 -7.28 -6.15
CA ASN A 121 -6.62 -8.04 -5.01
C ASN A 121 -5.67 -9.19 -5.38
N ALA A 122 -5.01 -9.70 -4.35
CA ALA A 122 -4.08 -10.81 -4.43
C ALA A 122 -4.28 -11.73 -3.23
N ILE A 123 -4.36 -13.03 -3.49
CA ILE A 123 -4.41 -14.09 -2.51
C ILE A 123 -3.29 -15.08 -2.86
N PHE A 124 -2.44 -15.34 -1.88
CA PHE A 124 -1.31 -16.27 -2.02
C PHE A 124 -1.64 -17.59 -1.31
N ASP A 125 -1.43 -18.70 -2.00
CA ASP A 125 -1.62 -20.05 -1.45
C ASP A 125 -0.64 -21.03 -2.12
N GLY A 126 0.30 -21.57 -1.32
CA GLY A 126 1.39 -22.40 -1.85
C GLY A 126 2.23 -21.63 -2.87
N GLU A 127 2.27 -22.10 -4.11
CA GLU A 127 3.00 -21.45 -5.22
C GLU A 127 2.08 -20.64 -6.15
N GLN A 128 0.79 -20.51 -5.80
CA GLN A 128 -0.20 -19.83 -6.63
C GLN A 128 -0.56 -18.46 -6.06
N MET A 129 -0.72 -17.51 -6.97
CA MET A 129 -1.30 -16.20 -6.72
C MET A 129 -2.60 -16.12 -7.51
N THR A 130 -3.69 -15.73 -6.86
CA THR A 130 -5.01 -15.57 -7.48
C THR A 130 -5.62 -14.24 -7.08
N GLY A 131 -6.58 -13.75 -7.86
CA GLY A 131 -7.35 -12.59 -7.46
C GLY A 131 -8.20 -12.01 -8.58
N PHE A 132 -8.67 -10.80 -8.33
CA PHE A 132 -9.41 -9.97 -9.27
C PHE A 132 -8.56 -8.79 -9.70
N ALA A 133 -8.48 -8.53 -11.00
CA ALA A 133 -7.64 -7.52 -11.63
C ALA A 133 -8.39 -6.23 -12.03
N GLY A 134 -9.66 -6.10 -11.60
CA GLY A 134 -10.50 -4.93 -11.85
C GLY A 134 -11.70 -5.22 -12.76
N CYS A 135 -11.52 -6.06 -13.79
CA CYS A 135 -12.61 -6.60 -14.63
C CYS A 135 -12.61 -8.13 -14.65
N ASN A 136 -11.42 -8.73 -14.65
CA ASN A 136 -11.18 -10.15 -14.83
C ASN A 136 -10.59 -10.79 -13.60
N ASP A 137 -10.92 -12.06 -13.43
CA ASP A 137 -10.25 -12.92 -12.49
C ASP A 137 -8.90 -13.34 -13.10
N TYR A 138 -7.84 -13.40 -12.29
CA TYR A 138 -6.52 -13.80 -12.73
C TYR A 138 -5.91 -14.86 -11.83
N THR A 139 -4.97 -15.60 -12.43
CA THR A 139 -4.12 -16.58 -11.77
C THR A 139 -2.68 -16.35 -12.23
N ALA A 140 -1.74 -16.62 -11.35
CA ALA A 140 -0.31 -16.58 -11.62
C ALA A 140 0.40 -17.59 -10.70
N HIS A 141 1.66 -17.89 -11.02
CA HIS A 141 2.56 -18.59 -10.11
C HIS A 141 3.52 -17.59 -9.49
N TYR A 142 3.86 -17.79 -8.22
CA TYR A 142 4.89 -17.00 -7.58
C TYR A 142 5.94 -17.89 -6.94
N THR A 143 7.18 -17.41 -6.92
CA THR A 143 8.24 -18.03 -6.14
C THR A 143 8.79 -17.01 -5.14
N ARG A 144 9.16 -17.51 -3.96
CA ARG A 144 9.71 -16.68 -2.90
C ARG A 144 10.94 -17.34 -2.30
N THR A 145 12.07 -16.67 -2.43
CA THR A 145 13.32 -17.03 -1.75
C THR A 145 13.68 -15.93 -0.75
N ASP A 146 14.85 -16.03 -0.11
CA ASP A 146 15.29 -15.04 0.88
C ASP A 146 15.47 -13.64 0.28
N ASN A 147 15.84 -13.54 -1.01
CA ASN A 147 16.15 -12.26 -1.67
C ASN A 147 15.29 -11.96 -2.90
N GLU A 148 14.50 -12.91 -3.39
CA GLU A 148 13.80 -12.80 -4.66
C GLU A 148 12.33 -13.16 -4.51
N PHE A 149 11.48 -12.41 -5.21
CA PHE A 149 10.06 -12.67 -5.33
C PHE A 149 9.67 -12.45 -6.78
N THR A 150 9.35 -13.52 -7.49
CA THR A 150 8.96 -13.45 -8.91
C THR A 150 7.54 -13.92 -9.10
N ILE A 151 6.88 -13.35 -10.10
CA ILE A 151 5.54 -13.76 -10.53
C ILE A 151 5.62 -14.13 -12.01
N THR A 152 5.08 -15.29 -12.35
CA THR A 152 5.15 -15.89 -13.68
C THR A 152 3.80 -16.49 -14.05
N ASP A 153 3.65 -16.88 -15.32
CA ASP A 153 2.44 -17.54 -15.83
C ASP A 153 1.14 -16.78 -15.50
N VAL A 154 1.19 -15.45 -15.63
CA VAL A 154 0.04 -14.58 -15.40
C VAL A 154 -0.99 -14.80 -16.51
N THR A 155 -2.17 -15.25 -16.13
CA THR A 155 -3.32 -15.45 -17.04
C THR A 155 -4.57 -14.85 -16.43
N ALA A 156 -5.43 -14.26 -17.25
CA ALA A 156 -6.70 -13.69 -16.83
C ALA A 156 -7.86 -14.23 -17.67
N THR A 157 -9.08 -14.14 -17.14
CA THR A 157 -10.29 -14.33 -17.95
C THR A 157 -10.43 -13.23 -19.00
N GLU A 158 -11.28 -13.43 -20.01
CA GLU A 158 -11.46 -12.48 -21.13
C GLU A 158 -12.87 -11.85 -21.12
N LYS A 159 -13.24 -11.20 -20.01
CA LYS A 159 -14.42 -10.33 -19.91
C LYS A 159 -14.04 -8.93 -20.39
N SER A 160 -15.02 -8.24 -20.98
CA SER A 160 -14.91 -6.82 -21.34
C SER A 160 -15.76 -5.98 -20.38
N CYS A 161 -15.14 -4.99 -19.75
CA CYS A 161 -15.82 -4.04 -18.88
C CYS A 161 -15.69 -2.63 -19.44
N ASP A 162 -16.82 -1.93 -19.60
CA ASP A 162 -16.84 -0.56 -20.12
C ASP A 162 -17.03 0.50 -19.01
N SER A 163 -17.08 0.06 -17.75
CA SER A 163 -17.30 0.93 -16.59
C SER A 163 -16.60 0.38 -15.35
N PRO A 164 -15.94 1.23 -14.54
CA PRO A 164 -15.67 2.65 -14.80
C PRO A 164 -14.68 2.86 -15.97
N ASP A 165 -14.69 4.07 -16.55
CA ASP A 165 -13.79 4.42 -17.66
C ASP A 165 -12.33 4.11 -17.28
N GLY A 166 -11.61 3.43 -18.18
CA GLY A 166 -10.20 3.04 -17.99
C GLY A 166 -9.99 1.75 -17.19
N VAL A 167 -11.03 1.04 -16.75
CA VAL A 167 -10.88 -0.21 -15.98
C VAL A 167 -10.06 -1.28 -16.72
N MET A 168 -10.25 -1.41 -18.04
CA MET A 168 -9.49 -2.37 -18.86
C MET A 168 -8.01 -1.96 -19.01
N ASP A 169 -7.72 -0.66 -19.08
CA ASP A 169 -6.35 -0.16 -19.16
C ASP A 169 -5.61 -0.38 -17.83
N GLN A 170 -6.30 -0.12 -16.70
CA GLN A 170 -5.76 -0.40 -15.37
C GLN A 170 -5.47 -1.89 -15.17
N GLU A 171 -6.39 -2.76 -15.57
CA GLU A 171 -6.20 -4.21 -15.53
C GLU A 171 -4.99 -4.64 -16.35
N THR A 172 -4.88 -4.17 -17.59
CA THR A 172 -3.75 -4.50 -18.47
C THR A 172 -2.43 -4.07 -17.85
N ALA A 173 -2.36 -2.82 -17.37
CA ALA A 173 -1.17 -2.31 -16.71
C ALA A 173 -0.81 -3.12 -15.46
N TYR A 174 -1.80 -3.52 -14.66
CA TYR A 174 -1.59 -4.36 -13.50
C TYR A 174 -0.99 -5.72 -13.85
N LEU A 175 -1.60 -6.45 -14.79
CA LEU A 175 -1.16 -7.77 -15.21
C LEU A 175 0.23 -7.76 -15.85
N GLU A 176 0.54 -6.73 -16.65
CA GLU A 176 1.88 -6.52 -17.22
C GLU A 176 2.92 -6.25 -16.14
N MET A 177 2.58 -5.46 -15.12
CA MET A 177 3.50 -5.14 -14.03
C MET A 177 3.81 -6.33 -13.13
N LEU A 178 2.89 -7.28 -12.96
CA LEU A 178 3.16 -8.52 -12.21
C LEU A 178 4.36 -9.27 -12.78
N ALA A 179 4.51 -9.32 -14.11
CA ALA A 179 5.62 -10.01 -14.76
C ALA A 179 7.00 -9.34 -14.53
N ASN A 180 7.03 -8.09 -14.05
CA ASN A 180 8.25 -7.35 -13.77
C ASN A 180 8.71 -7.46 -12.31
N VAL A 181 7.92 -8.11 -11.45
CA VAL A 181 8.21 -8.19 -10.03
C VAL A 181 9.46 -9.04 -9.77
N GLY A 182 10.41 -8.47 -9.02
CA GLY A 182 11.63 -9.15 -8.59
C GLY A 182 11.81 -9.19 -7.07
N HIS A 183 11.18 -8.27 -6.33
CA HIS A 183 11.28 -8.23 -4.88
C HIS A 183 9.95 -7.88 -4.19
N ILE A 184 9.87 -8.24 -2.91
CA ILE A 184 8.77 -7.90 -2.01
C ILE A 184 9.31 -7.34 -0.70
N VAL A 185 8.76 -6.21 -0.26
CA VAL A 185 9.02 -5.61 1.05
C VAL A 185 7.73 -5.63 1.86
N LYS A 186 7.78 -6.17 3.08
CA LYS A 186 6.59 -6.30 3.95
C LYS A 186 6.76 -5.48 5.22
N ALA A 187 5.67 -4.83 5.64
CA ALA A 187 5.57 -4.17 6.93
C ALA A 187 4.17 -4.42 7.50
N ALA A 188 4.10 -5.20 8.59
CA ALA A 188 2.87 -5.59 9.28
C ALA A 188 1.76 -6.08 8.33
N ARG A 189 0.81 -5.21 8.00
CA ARG A 189 -0.36 -5.49 7.14
C ARG A 189 -0.28 -4.78 5.78
N THR A 190 0.92 -4.47 5.32
CA THR A 190 1.17 -3.86 4.02
C THR A 190 2.34 -4.59 3.37
N PHE A 191 2.29 -4.74 2.05
CA PHE A 191 3.48 -5.06 1.29
C PHE A 191 3.62 -4.17 0.07
N GLN A 192 4.86 -4.06 -0.40
CA GLN A 192 5.25 -3.38 -1.61
C GLN A 192 5.93 -4.38 -2.53
N LEU A 193 5.47 -4.46 -3.78
CA LEU A 193 6.19 -5.17 -4.84
C LEU A 193 7.11 -4.19 -5.55
N GLN A 194 8.30 -4.67 -5.89
CA GLN A 194 9.35 -3.91 -6.56
C GLN A 194 9.81 -4.67 -7.80
N ASP A 195 10.34 -3.95 -8.78
CA ASP A 195 10.96 -4.57 -9.94
C ASP A 195 12.29 -5.26 -9.56
N ALA A 196 12.95 -5.89 -10.53
CA ALA A 196 14.24 -6.56 -10.33
C ALA A 196 15.39 -5.61 -9.95
N ASP A 197 15.24 -4.30 -10.15
CA ASP A 197 16.20 -3.27 -9.76
C ASP A 197 15.87 -2.68 -8.37
N GLY A 198 14.79 -3.15 -7.73
CA GLY A 198 14.32 -2.67 -6.43
C GLY A 198 13.47 -1.40 -6.50
N ALA A 199 13.10 -0.92 -7.69
CA ALA A 199 12.21 0.22 -7.81
C ALA A 199 10.78 -0.17 -7.42
N PRO A 200 10.11 0.60 -6.55
CA PRO A 200 8.81 0.21 -6.02
C PRO A 200 7.71 0.45 -7.06
N MET A 201 6.78 -0.51 -7.18
CA MET A 201 5.80 -0.57 -8.28
C MET A 201 4.35 -0.67 -7.81
N MET A 202 4.05 -1.53 -6.84
CA MET A 202 2.68 -1.77 -6.37
C MET A 202 2.65 -1.82 -4.84
N LEU A 203 1.57 -1.31 -4.26
CA LEU A 203 1.37 -1.29 -2.81
C LEU A 203 0.03 -1.93 -2.45
N TYR A 204 0.08 -2.89 -1.53
CA TYR A 204 -1.07 -3.65 -1.07
C TYR A 204 -1.27 -3.50 0.42
N HIS A 205 -2.52 -3.56 0.84
CA HIS A 205 -2.92 -3.68 2.23
C HIS A 205 -3.64 -5.01 2.46
N GLY A 206 -3.30 -5.69 3.55
CA GLY A 206 -3.92 -6.95 3.94
C GLY A 206 -5.07 -6.74 4.91
N GLU A 207 -6.21 -7.34 4.59
CA GLU A 207 -7.33 -7.52 5.51
C GLU A 207 -7.43 -9.00 5.89
N GLU A 208 -7.90 -9.29 7.11
CA GLU A 208 -8.16 -10.67 7.51
C GLU A 208 -9.22 -11.26 6.57
N GLY A 209 -8.90 -12.38 5.92
CA GLY A 209 -9.89 -13.16 5.17
C GLY A 209 -10.98 -13.65 6.13
N GLN A 210 -12.25 -13.54 5.71
CA GLN A 210 -13.38 -14.11 6.46
C GLN A 210 -13.32 -15.63 6.55
#